data_AF-A0A9P5J6P7-F1
#
_entry.id   AF-A0A9P5J6P7-F1
#
_cell.length_a   1.000
_cell.length_b   1.000
_cell.length_c   1.000
_cell.angle_alpha   90.00
_cell.angle_beta   90.00
_cell.angle_gamma   90.00
#
_symmetry.space_group_name_H-M   'P 1'
#
loop_
_entity.id
_entity.type
_entity.pdbx_description
1 polymer ?
#
loop_
_entity_poly.entity_id
_entity_poly.type
_entity_poly.pdbx_seq_one_letter_code
_entity_poly.pdbx_strand_id
1 'polypeptide(L)'
;MVFASSLIFTLAISGLSSASVTAKARPRTDAPLKVPTYTTYNVSSEHQHLFGAHSSHAKRSCSTWNTAAEGVASAMQSTYYNSAGYYQGGSGGGSAWTDVNAVEDLINLSLLNSITTYDGVPEAVLSYYQNQLATSGAYDDALWGVLANFRQCDYAAFRGTSTSNCISRATTLYNVVVGAWDSSTCNGGVWWSSAKTYKNSITNELFLLTSAAGYLRTGQSAFLSNAQLAWNWIENSGLQNSAGLFNDGLTTACANNGQTTWTYNQAIITSGLGALYVATGSSDTSLLTAAEKSIDATFSTMETNGILKESCDSNTGATTCDADQQIFKGVFMKHLSYYLTYVNDATKVSKYTGQINAQASGIYYYGTGSGWIVGSVWYAGNSGGSIFSPKTQTSGLAGLTAGSEYASC
;
A
#
# COMPACT_ATOMS: atom_id res chain seq x y z
N MET A 1 39.57 -60.11 50.06
CA MET A 1 38.64 -59.79 51.16
C MET A 1 38.33 -58.30 51.06
N VAL A 2 37.05 -57.96 50.83
CA VAL A 2 36.36 -56.67 51.13
C VAL A 2 36.91 -55.41 50.45
N PHE A 3 36.32 -54.86 49.38
CA PHE A 3 35.05 -54.11 49.18
C PHE A 3 34.84 -52.83 50.01
N ALA A 4 34.46 -51.76 49.27
CA ALA A 4 33.53 -50.68 49.61
C ALA A 4 33.99 -49.61 50.64
N SER A 5 33.60 -48.33 50.59
CA SER A 5 32.73 -47.52 49.72
C SER A 5 32.82 -46.06 50.18
N SER A 6 32.43 -45.10 49.30
CA SER A 6 31.74 -43.80 49.56
C SER A 6 32.17 -42.78 48.49
N LEU A 7 31.35 -41.91 47.89
CA LEU A 7 29.97 -41.51 48.12
C LEU A 7 29.39 -40.88 46.84
N ILE A 8 28.07 -40.86 46.76
CA ILE A 8 27.19 -40.42 45.65
C ILE A 8 26.89 -38.91 45.75
N PHE A 9 26.74 -38.24 44.60
CA PHE A 9 25.80 -37.12 44.46
C PHE A 9 25.18 -37.13 43.04
N THR A 10 23.85 -37.22 42.99
CA THR A 10 23.03 -37.25 41.78
C THR A 10 22.41 -35.87 41.57
N LEU A 11 22.55 -35.28 40.38
CA LEU A 11 21.80 -34.09 39.97
C LEU A 11 20.91 -34.46 38.77
N ALA A 12 19.60 -34.33 38.96
CA ALA A 12 18.59 -34.57 37.93
C ALA A 12 18.49 -33.36 36.98
N ILE A 13 18.58 -33.61 35.67
CA ILE A 13 18.29 -32.62 34.63
C ILE A 13 16.93 -32.98 34.03
N SER A 14 15.95 -32.10 34.24
CA SER A 14 14.63 -32.16 33.60
C SER A 14 14.72 -31.73 32.13
N GLY A 15 14.12 -32.52 31.26
CA GLY A 15 14.11 -32.31 29.81
C GLY A 15 13.24 -31.12 29.40
N LEU A 16 13.83 -30.21 28.63
CA LEU A 16 13.12 -29.22 27.83
C LEU A 16 12.70 -29.87 26.51
N SER A 17 11.39 -30.05 26.35
CA SER A 17 10.75 -30.42 25.10
C SER A 17 10.93 -29.31 24.07
N SER A 18 11.60 -29.61 22.96
CA SER A 18 11.68 -28.74 21.79
C SER A 18 10.30 -28.65 21.13
N ALA A 19 9.59 -27.55 21.33
CA ALA A 19 8.42 -27.22 20.54
C ALA A 19 8.88 -26.94 19.09
N SER A 20 8.70 -27.93 18.22
CA SER A 20 8.75 -27.76 16.77
C SER A 20 7.64 -26.79 16.37
N VAL A 21 7.97 -25.53 16.07
CA VAL A 21 7.10 -24.63 15.33
C VAL A 21 6.91 -25.23 13.95
N THR A 22 5.79 -25.92 13.75
CA THR A 22 5.37 -26.36 12.43
C THR A 22 5.03 -25.10 11.65
N ALA A 23 5.92 -24.68 10.75
CA ALA A 23 5.58 -23.69 9.74
C ALA A 23 4.32 -24.19 9.02
N LYS A 24 3.21 -23.46 9.18
CA LYS A 24 1.95 -23.80 8.53
C LYS A 24 2.23 -23.87 7.03
N ALA A 25 2.02 -25.04 6.41
CA ALA A 25 2.28 -25.22 4.99
C ALA A 25 1.48 -24.17 4.18
N ARG A 26 2.18 -23.35 3.38
CA ARG A 26 1.54 -22.34 2.53
C ARG A 26 0.67 -23.03 1.47
N PRO A 27 -0.50 -22.46 1.08
CA PRO A 27 -1.37 -23.05 0.08
C PRO A 27 -0.64 -23.21 -1.27
N ARG A 28 -0.87 -24.32 -1.98
CA ARG A 28 -0.40 -24.46 -3.36
C ARG A 28 -1.01 -23.36 -4.24
N THR A 29 -0.24 -22.86 -5.20
CA THR A 29 -0.65 -21.77 -6.10
C THR A 29 -1.84 -22.13 -7.02
N ASP A 30 -2.14 -23.43 -7.15
CA ASP A 30 -3.29 -23.98 -7.86
C ASP A 30 -4.57 -24.13 -7.00
N ALA A 31 -4.51 -23.76 -5.72
CA ALA A 31 -5.66 -23.88 -4.83
C ALA A 31 -6.82 -22.98 -5.32
N PRO A 32 -8.07 -23.44 -5.21
CA PRO A 32 -9.22 -22.63 -5.60
C PRO A 32 -9.30 -21.39 -4.70
N LEU A 33 -9.53 -20.23 -5.32
CA LEU A 33 -9.82 -19.01 -4.58
C LEU A 33 -11.15 -19.14 -3.82
N LYS A 34 -11.23 -18.42 -2.71
CA LYS A 34 -12.43 -18.34 -1.89
C LYS A 34 -13.11 -16.98 -2.08
N VAL A 35 -14.41 -17.00 -2.32
CA VAL A 35 -15.22 -15.78 -2.44
C VAL A 35 -15.72 -15.39 -1.05
N PRO A 36 -15.33 -14.22 -0.52
CA PRO A 36 -15.85 -13.72 0.76
C PRO A 36 -17.36 -13.39 0.64
N THR A 37 -18.09 -13.50 1.74
CA THR A 37 -19.51 -13.18 1.80
C THR A 37 -19.72 -11.71 2.17
N TYR A 38 -20.75 -11.11 1.58
CA TYR A 38 -21.22 -9.77 1.94
C TYR A 38 -21.82 -9.83 3.34
N THR A 39 -21.33 -9.05 4.32
CA THR A 39 -22.21 -8.38 5.32
C THR A 39 -21.51 -7.72 6.50
N THR A 40 -20.27 -8.06 6.86
CA THR A 40 -19.72 -7.56 8.14
C THR A 40 -18.35 -6.92 8.01
N TYR A 41 -18.32 -5.60 8.19
CA TYR A 41 -17.12 -4.92 8.68
C TYR A 41 -17.01 -5.21 10.18
N ASN A 42 -16.07 -6.07 10.55
CA ASN A 42 -15.85 -6.52 11.91
C ASN A 42 -14.34 -6.57 12.17
N VAL A 43 -13.81 -5.43 12.59
CA VAL A 43 -12.43 -5.31 13.03
C VAL A 43 -12.33 -5.96 14.42
N SER A 44 -11.58 -7.05 14.51
CA SER A 44 -11.31 -7.70 15.80
C SER A 44 -10.63 -6.71 16.76
N SER A 45 -10.84 -6.87 18.07
CA SER A 45 -10.16 -6.06 19.09
C SER A 45 -8.63 -6.04 18.91
N GLU A 46 -8.08 -7.17 18.46
CA GLU A 46 -6.66 -7.33 18.14
C GLU A 46 -6.21 -6.37 17.03
N HIS A 47 -7.06 -6.00 16.08
CA HIS A 47 -6.73 -5.11 14.96
C HIS A 47 -7.30 -3.70 15.08
N GLN A 48 -8.12 -3.40 16.09
CA GLN A 48 -8.70 -2.06 16.29
C GLN A 48 -7.63 -0.97 16.37
N HIS A 49 -6.46 -1.28 16.93
CA HIS A 49 -5.35 -0.34 17.01
C HIS A 49 -4.82 0.06 15.63
N LEU A 50 -4.91 -0.77 14.59
CA LEU A 50 -4.44 -0.44 13.22
C LEU A 50 -5.30 0.61 12.53
N PHE A 51 -6.58 0.67 12.92
CA PHE A 51 -7.58 1.54 12.29
C PHE A 51 -7.96 2.74 13.19
N GLY A 52 -7.59 2.69 14.48
CA GLY A 52 -7.69 3.78 15.47
C GLY A 52 -6.34 4.40 15.90
N ALA A 53 -5.21 3.96 15.33
CA ALA A 53 -3.82 4.35 15.70
C ALA A 53 -3.48 5.85 15.55
N HIS A 54 -4.36 6.65 14.94
CA HIS A 54 -4.10 8.07 14.71
C HIS A 54 -4.14 8.90 16.01
N SER A 55 -4.78 8.39 17.07
CA SER A 55 -4.83 9.07 18.38
C SER A 55 -3.48 9.15 19.10
N SER A 56 -2.54 8.24 18.84
CA SER A 56 -1.18 8.29 19.42
C SER A 56 -0.20 9.10 18.56
N HIS A 57 -0.39 9.16 17.23
CA HIS A 57 0.45 9.91 16.30
C HIS A 57 0.11 11.40 16.24
N ALA A 58 -1.13 11.80 16.53
CA ALA A 58 -1.52 13.21 16.63
C ALA A 58 -0.61 14.04 17.57
N LYS A 59 -0.01 13.40 18.59
CA LYS A 59 0.92 14.05 19.55
C LYS A 59 2.37 14.19 19.05
N ARG A 60 2.73 13.61 17.90
CA ARG A 60 4.09 13.65 17.31
C ARG A 60 4.13 14.28 15.92
N SER A 61 3.02 14.83 15.45
CA SER A 61 2.92 15.31 14.08
C SER A 61 3.77 16.55 13.82
N CYS A 62 4.55 16.53 12.73
CA CYS A 62 5.37 17.68 12.33
C CYS A 62 4.47 18.80 11.80
N SER A 63 4.41 19.92 12.52
CA SER A 63 3.51 21.04 12.19
C SER A 63 3.76 21.60 10.78
N THR A 64 5.01 21.58 10.31
CA THR A 64 5.38 22.00 8.95
C THR A 64 4.75 21.09 7.89
N TRP A 65 4.94 19.78 8.01
CA TRP A 65 4.39 18.81 7.06
C TRP A 65 2.87 18.78 7.11
N ASN A 66 2.27 18.91 8.29
CA ASN A 66 0.81 19.03 8.44
C ASN A 66 0.24 20.25 7.72
N THR A 67 0.83 21.42 7.95
CA THR A 67 0.38 22.66 7.31
C THR A 67 0.49 22.54 5.79
N ALA A 68 1.57 21.94 5.29
CA ALA A 68 1.75 21.69 3.88
C ALA A 68 0.72 20.69 3.32
N ALA A 69 0.48 19.57 4.01
CA ALA A 69 -0.50 18.57 3.60
C ALA A 69 -1.93 19.16 3.53
N GLU A 70 -2.33 19.96 4.51
CA GLU A 70 -3.62 20.66 4.50
C GLU A 70 -3.72 21.68 3.36
N GLY A 71 -2.65 22.45 3.12
CA GLY A 71 -2.57 23.38 2.00
C GLY A 71 -2.70 22.67 0.64
N VAL A 72 -1.96 21.57 0.46
CA VAL A 72 -1.98 20.74 -0.75
C VAL A 72 -3.34 20.08 -0.95
N ALA A 73 -3.99 19.58 0.11
CA ALA A 73 -5.33 19.02 0.03
C ALA A 73 -6.38 20.08 -0.35
N SER A 74 -6.29 21.28 0.23
CA SER A 74 -7.18 22.41 -0.09
C SER A 74 -6.99 22.86 -1.55
N ALA A 75 -5.75 22.93 -2.02
CA ALA A 75 -5.44 23.22 -3.41
C ALA A 75 -5.96 22.13 -4.36
N MET A 76 -5.86 20.85 -3.98
CA MET A 76 -6.41 19.73 -4.75
C MET A 76 -7.93 19.87 -4.95
N GLN A 77 -8.65 20.17 -3.86
CA GLN A 77 -10.10 20.38 -3.91
C GLN A 77 -10.49 21.61 -4.72
N SER A 78 -9.83 22.74 -4.49
CA SER A 78 -10.20 24.00 -5.16
C SER A 78 -9.81 24.06 -6.63
N THR A 79 -8.76 23.34 -7.03
CA THR A 79 -8.21 23.42 -8.40
C THR A 79 -8.76 22.33 -9.32
N TYR A 80 -8.90 21.10 -8.81
CA TYR A 80 -9.14 19.93 -9.66
C TYR A 80 -10.48 19.26 -9.40
N TYR A 81 -11.03 19.29 -8.18
CA TYR A 81 -12.30 18.63 -7.88
C TYR A 81 -13.48 19.36 -8.53
N ASN A 82 -14.42 18.62 -9.11
CA ASN A 82 -15.62 19.18 -9.73
C ASN A 82 -16.92 18.74 -9.04
N SER A 83 -18.02 19.40 -9.39
CA SER A 83 -19.35 19.13 -8.83
C SER A 83 -19.95 17.77 -9.19
N ALA A 84 -19.39 17.06 -10.17
CA ALA A 84 -19.81 15.72 -10.58
C ALA A 84 -19.08 14.61 -9.81
N GLY A 85 -18.12 14.93 -8.93
CA GLY A 85 -17.46 13.95 -8.06
C GLY A 85 -16.25 13.29 -8.68
N TYR A 86 -15.44 14.01 -9.46
CA TYR A 86 -14.15 13.54 -9.97
C TYR A 86 -13.15 14.69 -10.14
N TYR A 87 -11.88 14.38 -10.40
CA TYR A 87 -10.81 15.37 -10.53
C TYR A 87 -10.49 15.68 -12.01
N GLN A 88 -10.63 16.94 -12.41
CA GLN A 88 -10.40 17.44 -13.78
C GLN A 88 -8.95 17.84 -14.01
N GLY A 89 -8.53 17.94 -15.28
CA GLY A 89 -7.19 18.44 -15.63
C GLY A 89 -6.71 18.20 -17.07
N GLY A 90 -7.60 18.05 -18.07
CA GLY A 90 -7.19 17.83 -19.47
C GLY A 90 -6.50 16.48 -19.70
N SER A 91 -5.49 16.41 -20.58
CA SER A 91 -4.72 15.19 -20.88
C SER A 91 -3.90 14.64 -19.69
N GLY A 92 -3.84 15.37 -18.58
CA GLY A 92 -3.30 14.93 -17.29
C GLY A 92 -4.35 14.83 -16.18
N GLY A 93 -5.65 14.92 -16.50
CA GLY A 93 -6.75 14.88 -15.54
C GLY A 93 -6.85 13.54 -14.80
N GLY A 94 -7.71 13.49 -13.79
CA GLY A 94 -7.99 12.28 -13.03
C GLY A 94 -8.51 11.12 -13.89
N SER A 95 -8.28 9.89 -13.43
CA SER A 95 -8.90 8.66 -13.91
C SER A 95 -9.45 7.89 -12.73
N ALA A 96 -10.28 6.86 -12.97
CA ALA A 96 -10.94 6.12 -11.90
C ALA A 96 -9.98 5.66 -10.80
N TRP A 97 -8.87 5.01 -11.16
CA TRP A 97 -7.91 4.50 -10.18
C TRP A 97 -7.11 5.61 -9.48
N THR A 98 -6.78 6.72 -10.15
CA THR A 98 -6.08 7.84 -9.48
C THR A 98 -6.99 8.67 -8.60
N ASP A 99 -8.25 8.82 -8.97
CA ASP A 99 -9.22 9.60 -8.20
C ASP A 99 -9.61 8.88 -6.92
N VAL A 100 -9.73 7.54 -6.95
CA VAL A 100 -9.93 6.77 -5.71
C VAL A 100 -8.70 6.81 -4.81
N ASN A 101 -7.48 6.86 -5.37
CA ASN A 101 -6.26 7.12 -4.59
C ASN A 101 -6.28 8.53 -3.98
N ALA A 102 -6.69 9.55 -4.72
CA ALA A 102 -6.78 10.92 -4.24
C ALA A 102 -7.71 11.07 -3.03
N VAL A 103 -8.88 10.41 -3.06
CA VAL A 103 -9.78 10.43 -1.89
C VAL A 103 -9.32 9.52 -0.76
N GLU A 104 -8.59 8.44 -1.03
CA GLU A 104 -7.92 7.66 0.02
C GLU A 104 -6.92 8.54 0.78
N ASP A 105 -6.15 9.38 0.08
CA ASP A 105 -5.20 10.31 0.68
C ASP A 105 -5.88 11.44 1.46
N LEU A 106 -7.03 11.94 1.00
CA LEU A 106 -7.86 12.84 1.81
C LEU A 106 -8.36 12.17 3.08
N ILE A 107 -8.80 10.90 3.00
CA ILE A 107 -9.23 10.16 4.18
C ILE A 107 -8.05 9.97 5.15
N ASN A 108 -6.85 9.67 4.63
CA ASN A 108 -5.63 9.57 5.44
C ASN A 108 -5.37 10.88 6.21
N LEU A 109 -5.42 12.02 5.53
CA LEU A 109 -5.26 13.33 6.17
C LEU A 109 -6.38 13.61 7.19
N SER A 110 -7.64 13.30 6.85
CA SER A 110 -8.79 13.48 7.74
C SER A 110 -8.69 12.64 9.02
N LEU A 111 -8.20 11.40 8.91
CA LEU A 111 -7.94 10.55 10.07
C LEU A 111 -6.77 11.07 10.92
N LEU A 112 -5.69 11.50 10.27
CA LEU A 112 -4.49 11.98 10.95
C LEU A 112 -4.78 13.25 11.78
N ASN A 113 -5.46 14.22 11.16
CA ASN A 113 -5.70 15.54 11.77
C ASN A 113 -7.08 15.65 12.42
N SER A 114 -7.90 14.58 12.39
CA SER A 114 -9.29 14.59 12.86
C SER A 114 -10.14 15.71 12.25
N ILE A 115 -9.88 16.06 10.97
CA ILE A 115 -10.60 17.10 10.24
C ILE A 115 -11.80 16.54 9.48
N THR A 116 -12.83 17.37 9.32
CA THR A 116 -14.09 17.02 8.61
C THR A 116 -14.31 17.86 7.35
N THR A 117 -13.32 18.67 6.96
CA THR A 117 -13.41 19.61 5.82
C THR A 117 -13.78 18.91 4.51
N TYR A 118 -13.37 17.66 4.36
CA TYR A 118 -13.57 16.87 3.13
C TYR A 118 -14.68 15.81 3.28
N ASP A 119 -15.50 15.88 4.32
CA ASP A 119 -16.64 14.98 4.49
C ASP A 119 -17.55 15.03 3.25
N GLY A 120 -17.98 13.86 2.80
CA GLY A 120 -18.80 13.69 1.60
C GLY A 120 -18.00 13.56 0.29
N VAL A 121 -16.79 14.11 0.17
CA VAL A 121 -15.96 13.98 -1.05
C VAL A 121 -15.62 12.52 -1.37
N PRO A 122 -15.15 11.68 -0.40
CA PRO A 122 -14.89 10.28 -0.69
C PRO A 122 -16.14 9.52 -1.15
N GLU A 123 -17.30 9.79 -0.55
CA GLU A 123 -18.55 9.12 -0.94
C GLU A 123 -18.96 9.47 -2.38
N ALA A 124 -18.83 10.75 -2.76
CA ALA A 124 -19.13 11.21 -4.11
C ALA A 124 -18.24 10.52 -5.16
N VAL A 125 -16.92 10.53 -4.95
CA VAL A 125 -15.95 9.95 -5.89
C VAL A 125 -16.06 8.43 -5.98
N LEU A 126 -16.14 7.74 -4.83
CA LEU A 126 -16.22 6.27 -4.80
C LEU A 126 -17.54 5.78 -5.42
N SER A 127 -18.65 6.51 -5.23
CA SER A 127 -19.92 6.17 -5.87
C SER A 127 -19.89 6.42 -7.38
N TYR A 128 -19.29 7.53 -7.82
CA TYR A 128 -19.17 7.88 -9.23
C TYR A 128 -18.43 6.79 -10.02
N TYR A 129 -17.29 6.32 -9.51
CA TYR A 129 -16.47 5.33 -10.21
C TYR A 129 -16.86 3.87 -9.98
N GLN A 130 -17.78 3.58 -9.03
CA GLN A 130 -18.11 2.20 -8.64
C GLN A 130 -18.46 1.29 -9.83
N ASN A 131 -19.31 1.76 -10.74
CA ASN A 131 -19.73 0.97 -11.90
C ASN A 131 -18.58 0.76 -12.90
N GLN A 132 -17.79 1.81 -13.16
CA GLN A 132 -16.65 1.72 -14.07
C GLN A 132 -15.61 0.72 -13.55
N LEU A 133 -15.23 0.83 -12.27
CA LEU A 133 -14.26 -0.07 -11.64
C LEU A 133 -14.74 -1.52 -11.62
N ALA A 134 -16.05 -1.75 -11.51
CA ALA A 134 -16.62 -3.09 -11.51
C ALA A 134 -16.71 -3.73 -12.92
N THR A 135 -16.68 -2.93 -14.00
CA THR A 135 -17.04 -3.40 -15.35
C THR A 135 -15.97 -3.15 -16.43
N SER A 136 -14.96 -2.31 -16.17
CA SER A 136 -13.92 -1.96 -17.15
C SER A 136 -13.07 -3.15 -17.58
N GLY A 137 -12.94 -4.17 -16.72
CA GLY A 137 -12.01 -5.27 -16.92
C GLY A 137 -10.55 -4.91 -16.63
N ALA A 138 -10.26 -3.76 -16.03
CA ALA A 138 -8.94 -3.44 -15.45
C ALA A 138 -8.93 -3.88 -13.98
N TYR A 139 -8.21 -4.95 -13.66
CA TYR A 139 -8.33 -5.60 -12.35
C TYR A 139 -7.51 -4.89 -11.27
N ASP A 140 -6.40 -4.25 -11.61
CA ASP A 140 -5.69 -3.31 -10.74
C ASP A 140 -6.55 -2.10 -10.37
N ASP A 141 -7.21 -1.46 -11.34
CA ASP A 141 -8.17 -0.36 -11.09
C ASP A 141 -9.22 -0.76 -10.04
N ALA A 142 -9.83 -1.94 -10.21
CA ALA A 142 -10.80 -2.47 -9.26
C ALA A 142 -10.20 -2.62 -7.85
N LEU A 143 -8.96 -3.11 -7.75
CA LEU A 143 -8.27 -3.29 -6.46
C LEU A 143 -7.90 -1.96 -5.79
N TRP A 144 -7.55 -0.92 -6.54
CA TRP A 144 -7.42 0.44 -5.99
C TRP A 144 -8.72 0.92 -5.37
N GLY A 145 -9.84 0.66 -6.05
CA GLY A 145 -11.17 0.93 -5.52
C GLY A 145 -11.50 0.14 -4.25
N VAL A 146 -11.02 -1.10 -4.12
CA VAL A 146 -11.15 -1.89 -2.89
C VAL A 146 -10.43 -1.21 -1.72
N LEU A 147 -9.18 -0.78 -1.91
CA LEU A 147 -8.39 -0.11 -0.87
C LEU A 147 -9.04 1.19 -0.41
N ALA A 148 -9.44 2.04 -1.35
CA ALA A 148 -10.09 3.31 -1.02
C ALA A 148 -11.42 3.12 -0.27
N ASN A 149 -12.22 2.13 -0.65
CA ASN A 149 -13.45 1.79 0.09
C ASN A 149 -13.17 1.21 1.47
N PHE A 150 -12.15 0.36 1.62
CA PHE A 150 -11.72 -0.10 2.94
C PHE A 150 -11.30 1.07 3.83
N ARG A 151 -10.55 2.04 3.27
CA ARG A 151 -10.13 3.21 4.01
C ARG A 151 -11.31 4.12 4.38
N GLN A 152 -12.31 4.23 3.52
CA GLN A 152 -13.56 4.91 3.86
C GLN A 152 -14.32 4.20 4.99
N CYS A 153 -14.28 2.87 5.06
CA CYS A 153 -14.84 2.13 6.20
C CYS A 153 -14.11 2.42 7.51
N ASP A 154 -12.77 2.52 7.47
CA ASP A 154 -11.99 2.93 8.64
C ASP A 154 -12.46 4.31 9.15
N TYR A 155 -12.64 5.26 8.22
CA TYR A 155 -13.14 6.60 8.54
C TYR A 155 -14.56 6.57 9.09
N ALA A 156 -15.49 5.86 8.45
CA ALA A 156 -16.86 5.73 8.93
C ALA A 156 -16.91 5.12 10.35
N ALA A 157 -16.14 4.06 10.59
CA ALA A 157 -16.01 3.46 11.92
C ALA A 157 -15.43 4.45 12.95
N PHE A 158 -14.38 5.19 12.61
CA PHE A 158 -13.80 6.24 13.45
C PHE A 158 -14.81 7.33 13.81
N ARG A 159 -15.70 7.69 12.87
CA ARG A 159 -16.76 8.69 13.07
C ARG A 159 -18.03 8.12 13.72
N GLY A 160 -18.11 6.81 13.97
CA GLY A 160 -19.31 6.16 14.48
C GLY A 160 -20.48 6.15 13.48
N THR A 161 -20.20 6.22 12.17
CA THR A 161 -21.20 6.15 11.09
C THR A 161 -21.22 4.77 10.43
N SER A 162 -22.24 4.51 9.60
CA SER A 162 -22.41 3.20 8.97
C SER A 162 -21.26 2.87 8.01
N THR A 163 -20.74 1.65 8.11
CA THR A 163 -19.75 1.08 7.19
C THR A 163 -20.39 0.26 6.06
N SER A 164 -21.72 0.17 6.01
CA SER A 164 -22.45 -0.71 5.08
C SER A 164 -22.15 -0.45 3.60
N ASN A 165 -22.10 0.83 3.21
CA ASN A 165 -21.93 1.20 1.80
C ASN A 165 -20.50 0.91 1.32
N CYS A 166 -19.51 1.35 2.09
CA CYS A 166 -18.10 1.16 1.75
C CYS A 166 -17.72 -0.34 1.73
N ILE A 167 -18.21 -1.16 2.69
CA ILE A 167 -17.87 -2.58 2.71
C ILE A 167 -18.56 -3.35 1.58
N SER A 168 -19.78 -2.95 1.21
CA SER A 168 -20.50 -3.50 0.07
C SER A 168 -19.79 -3.22 -1.25
N ARG A 169 -19.36 -1.96 -1.46
CA ARG A 169 -18.56 -1.55 -2.63
C ARG A 169 -17.22 -2.29 -2.70
N ALA A 170 -16.46 -2.32 -1.60
CA ALA A 170 -15.19 -3.03 -1.53
C ALA A 170 -15.34 -4.52 -1.87
N THR A 171 -16.32 -5.20 -1.28
CA THR A 171 -16.56 -6.62 -1.53
C THR A 171 -16.97 -6.88 -2.98
N THR A 172 -17.79 -6.00 -3.56
CA THR A 172 -18.19 -6.09 -4.96
C THR A 172 -16.99 -6.01 -5.91
N LEU A 173 -16.12 -5.02 -5.72
CA LEU A 173 -14.91 -4.86 -6.55
C LEU A 173 -13.93 -6.03 -6.34
N TYR A 174 -13.72 -6.46 -5.10
CA TYR A 174 -12.85 -7.59 -4.80
C TYR A 174 -13.32 -8.88 -5.48
N ASN A 175 -14.63 -9.15 -5.47
CA ASN A 175 -15.20 -10.34 -6.09
C ASN A 175 -15.05 -10.38 -7.62
N VAL A 176 -15.00 -9.22 -8.28
CA VAL A 176 -14.66 -9.14 -9.73
C VAL A 176 -13.25 -9.70 -9.97
N VAL A 177 -12.30 -9.38 -9.09
CA VAL A 177 -10.89 -9.74 -9.23
C VAL A 177 -10.60 -11.17 -8.77
N VAL A 178 -11.35 -11.68 -7.79
CA VAL A 178 -11.32 -13.11 -7.45
C VAL A 178 -11.61 -13.98 -8.67
N GLY A 179 -12.52 -13.55 -9.56
CA GLY A 179 -12.77 -14.25 -10.82
C GLY A 179 -11.64 -14.19 -11.86
N ALA A 180 -10.63 -13.33 -11.65
CA ALA A 180 -9.54 -13.08 -12.58
C ALA A 180 -8.26 -13.87 -12.28
N TRP A 181 -8.19 -14.55 -11.14
CA TRP A 181 -7.11 -15.48 -10.86
C TRP A 181 -7.15 -16.67 -11.80
N ASP A 182 -5.98 -17.01 -12.33
CA ASP A 182 -5.82 -18.13 -13.24
C ASP A 182 -4.70 -19.06 -12.75
N SER A 183 -5.09 -20.27 -12.35
CA SER A 183 -4.18 -21.33 -11.91
C SER A 183 -3.48 -22.06 -13.05
N SER A 184 -3.93 -21.88 -14.31
CA SER A 184 -3.41 -22.64 -15.46
C SER A 184 -2.19 -22.00 -16.11
N THR A 185 -2.13 -20.66 -16.19
CA THR A 185 -1.00 -19.94 -16.77
C THR A 185 -0.06 -19.45 -15.69
N CYS A 186 1.25 -19.63 -15.87
CA CYS A 186 2.28 -19.20 -14.90
C CYS A 186 2.06 -19.71 -13.48
N ASN A 187 1.48 -20.91 -13.35
CA ASN A 187 1.20 -21.58 -12.08
C ASN A 187 0.33 -20.76 -11.10
N GLY A 188 -0.47 -19.81 -11.58
CA GLY A 188 -1.25 -18.92 -10.71
C GLY A 188 -1.16 -17.45 -11.11
N GLY A 189 -1.67 -16.59 -10.26
CA GLY A 189 -1.65 -15.15 -10.44
C GLY A 189 -2.89 -14.61 -11.13
N VAL A 190 -3.19 -13.35 -10.83
CA VAL A 190 -4.26 -12.56 -11.40
C VAL A 190 -3.78 -11.94 -12.72
N TRP A 191 -4.63 -12.02 -13.74
CA TRP A 191 -4.42 -11.26 -14.97
C TRP A 191 -4.52 -9.76 -14.70
N TRP A 192 -3.77 -8.93 -15.42
CA TRP A 192 -3.88 -7.48 -15.32
C TRP A 192 -5.27 -6.99 -15.75
N SER A 193 -5.79 -7.56 -16.84
CA SER A 193 -7.09 -7.20 -17.38
C SER A 193 -7.87 -8.40 -17.94
N SER A 194 -9.15 -8.18 -18.24
CA SER A 194 -10.05 -9.16 -18.84
C SER A 194 -9.58 -9.67 -20.20
N ALA A 195 -8.64 -8.98 -20.85
CA ALA A 195 -7.98 -9.43 -22.08
C ALA A 195 -7.05 -10.64 -21.86
N LYS A 196 -6.62 -10.90 -20.62
CA LYS A 196 -5.76 -12.04 -20.23
C LYS A 196 -4.47 -12.17 -21.06
N THR A 197 -3.85 -11.03 -21.37
CA THR A 197 -2.59 -10.97 -22.13
C THR A 197 -1.35 -10.77 -21.27
N TYR A 198 -1.52 -10.33 -20.02
CA TYR A 198 -0.41 -9.90 -19.18
C TYR A 198 -0.67 -10.16 -17.69
N LYS A 199 0.32 -10.74 -16.99
CA LYS A 199 0.36 -10.84 -15.53
C LYS A 199 1.47 -9.93 -15.02
N ASN A 200 1.08 -8.84 -14.37
CA ASN A 200 1.99 -7.81 -13.88
C ASN A 200 2.12 -7.86 -12.35
N SER A 201 3.12 -7.15 -11.84
CA SER A 201 3.38 -7.02 -10.41
C SER A 201 2.21 -6.33 -9.72
N ILE A 202 1.82 -5.14 -10.19
CA ILE A 202 0.86 -4.30 -9.49
C ILE A 202 -0.46 -5.00 -9.18
N THR A 203 -1.06 -5.72 -10.15
CA THR A 203 -2.35 -6.39 -9.90
C THR A 203 -2.22 -7.50 -8.86
N ASN A 204 -1.11 -8.25 -8.88
CA ASN A 204 -0.89 -9.36 -7.95
C ASN A 204 -0.53 -8.87 -6.55
N GLU A 205 0.29 -7.84 -6.44
CA GLU A 205 0.65 -7.18 -5.18
C GLU A 205 -0.59 -6.54 -4.53
N LEU A 206 -1.43 -5.85 -5.31
CA LEU A 206 -2.71 -5.33 -4.85
C LEU A 206 -3.67 -6.44 -4.43
N PHE A 207 -3.68 -7.58 -5.13
CA PHE A 207 -4.52 -8.71 -4.74
C PHE A 207 -4.08 -9.32 -3.41
N LEU A 208 -2.77 -9.45 -3.17
CA LEU A 208 -2.23 -9.80 -1.86
C LEU A 208 -2.68 -8.80 -0.79
N LEU A 209 -2.44 -7.50 -1.01
CA LEU A 209 -2.72 -6.46 -0.04
C LEU A 209 -4.21 -6.38 0.30
N THR A 210 -5.09 -6.28 -0.70
CA THR A 210 -6.55 -6.23 -0.50
C THR A 210 -7.07 -7.49 0.17
N SER A 211 -6.48 -8.66 -0.12
CA SER A 211 -6.83 -9.90 0.56
C SER A 211 -6.45 -9.86 2.04
N ALA A 212 -5.21 -9.50 2.39
CA ALA A 212 -4.79 -9.41 3.78
C ALA A 212 -5.57 -8.32 4.54
N ALA A 213 -5.69 -7.12 3.94
CA ALA A 213 -6.43 -5.99 4.48
C ALA A 213 -7.93 -6.27 4.66
N GLY A 214 -8.53 -7.07 3.77
CA GLY A 214 -9.91 -7.53 3.88
C GLY A 214 -10.10 -8.49 5.05
N TYR A 215 -9.14 -9.38 5.31
CA TYR A 215 -9.19 -10.24 6.51
C TYR A 215 -9.13 -9.41 7.79
N LEU A 216 -8.23 -8.44 7.89
CA LEU A 216 -8.09 -7.58 9.07
C LEU A 216 -9.38 -6.82 9.41
N ARG A 217 -10.19 -6.48 8.39
CA ARG A 217 -11.44 -5.72 8.54
C ARG A 217 -12.70 -6.57 8.69
N THR A 218 -12.66 -7.85 8.37
CA THR A 218 -13.87 -8.69 8.31
C THR A 218 -13.77 -10.00 9.10
N GLY A 219 -12.55 -10.45 9.41
CA GLY A 219 -12.28 -11.76 10.01
C GLY A 219 -12.59 -12.96 9.10
N GLN A 220 -12.97 -12.74 7.84
CA GLN A 220 -13.38 -13.84 6.96
C GLN A 220 -12.18 -14.62 6.43
N SER A 221 -12.13 -15.92 6.73
CA SER A 221 -11.02 -16.80 6.34
C SER A 221 -10.78 -16.92 4.83
N ALA A 222 -11.76 -16.57 3.99
CA ALA A 222 -11.63 -16.48 2.55
C ALA A 222 -10.52 -15.50 2.14
N PHE A 223 -10.57 -14.28 2.69
CA PHE A 223 -9.56 -13.24 2.46
C PHE A 223 -8.16 -13.69 2.87
N LEU A 224 -8.00 -14.27 4.07
CA LEU A 224 -6.71 -14.77 4.53
C LEU A 224 -6.16 -15.89 3.64
N SER A 225 -7.03 -16.81 3.21
CA SER A 225 -6.62 -17.90 2.31
C SER A 225 -6.11 -17.36 0.98
N ASN A 226 -6.81 -16.36 0.42
CA ASN A 226 -6.41 -15.72 -0.83
C ASN A 226 -5.11 -14.92 -0.67
N ALA A 227 -4.90 -14.24 0.46
CA ALA A 227 -3.67 -13.50 0.74
C ALA A 227 -2.46 -14.45 0.81
N GLN A 228 -2.59 -15.58 1.52
CA GLN A 228 -1.54 -16.59 1.60
C GLN A 228 -1.24 -17.22 0.23
N LEU A 229 -2.28 -17.45 -0.58
CA LEU A 229 -2.14 -17.94 -1.95
C LEU A 229 -1.38 -16.94 -2.84
N ALA A 230 -1.79 -15.67 -2.80
CA ALA A 230 -1.20 -14.59 -3.59
C ALA A 230 0.27 -14.41 -3.23
N TRP A 231 0.61 -14.36 -1.93
CA TRP A 231 2.00 -14.24 -1.51
C TRP A 231 2.84 -15.44 -1.96
N ASN A 232 2.34 -16.66 -1.77
CA ASN A 232 3.04 -17.86 -2.21
C ASN A 232 3.30 -17.84 -3.72
N TRP A 233 2.37 -17.32 -4.53
CA TRP A 233 2.60 -17.14 -5.96
C TRP A 233 3.62 -16.05 -6.26
N ILE A 234 3.49 -14.85 -5.67
CA ILE A 234 4.41 -13.71 -5.89
C ILE A 234 5.85 -14.12 -5.58
N GLU A 235 6.08 -14.75 -4.43
CA GLU A 235 7.40 -15.20 -3.97
C GLU A 235 8.07 -16.17 -4.96
N ASN A 236 7.27 -16.99 -5.65
CA ASN A 236 7.75 -18.02 -6.59
C ASN A 236 7.61 -17.63 -8.08
N SER A 237 7.04 -16.46 -8.39
CA SER A 237 6.73 -16.02 -9.75
C SER A 237 7.95 -15.59 -10.57
N GLY A 238 9.04 -15.20 -9.88
CA GLY A 238 10.20 -14.57 -10.50
C GLY A 238 10.08 -13.07 -10.74
N LEU A 239 8.99 -12.39 -10.31
CA LEU A 239 8.79 -10.94 -10.49
C LEU A 239 9.88 -10.07 -9.83
N GLN A 240 10.45 -10.51 -8.71
CA GLN A 240 11.54 -9.80 -8.04
C GLN A 240 12.89 -10.12 -8.69
N ASN A 241 13.63 -9.11 -9.13
CA ASN A 241 14.98 -9.27 -9.68
C ASN A 241 16.06 -9.41 -8.60
N SER A 242 17.30 -9.58 -9.05
CA SER A 242 18.47 -9.74 -8.19
C SER A 242 18.80 -8.52 -7.32
N ALA A 243 18.33 -7.32 -7.69
CA ALA A 243 18.48 -6.12 -6.87
C ALA A 243 17.43 -6.02 -5.75
N GLY A 244 16.47 -6.95 -5.70
CA GLY A 244 15.38 -6.93 -4.73
C GLY A 244 14.19 -6.07 -5.13
N LEU A 245 14.18 -5.55 -6.36
CA LEU A 245 13.07 -4.77 -6.92
C LEU A 245 12.15 -5.67 -7.75
N PHE A 246 10.85 -5.37 -7.74
CA PHE A 246 9.85 -6.00 -8.59
C PHE A 246 9.81 -5.30 -9.95
N ASN A 247 10.10 -6.04 -11.01
CA ASN A 247 9.90 -5.58 -12.39
C ASN A 247 8.41 -5.50 -12.72
N ASP A 248 8.06 -4.92 -13.86
CA ASP A 248 6.66 -4.67 -14.21
C ASP A 248 5.81 -5.95 -14.30
N GLY A 249 6.37 -7.08 -14.74
CA GLY A 249 5.56 -8.29 -14.90
C GLY A 249 6.28 -9.49 -15.49
N LEU A 250 5.47 -10.43 -15.99
CA LEU A 250 5.93 -11.66 -16.62
C LEU A 250 5.72 -11.62 -18.14
N THR A 251 6.64 -12.27 -18.85
CA THR A 251 6.48 -12.63 -20.27
C THR A 251 5.46 -13.76 -20.43
N THR A 252 5.02 -14.04 -21.66
CA THR A 252 4.16 -15.19 -21.97
C THR A 252 4.80 -16.55 -21.65
N ALA A 253 6.14 -16.60 -21.53
CA ALA A 253 6.89 -17.77 -21.06
C ALA A 253 7.00 -17.85 -19.53
N CYS A 254 6.27 -16.99 -18.80
CA CYS A 254 6.27 -16.93 -17.33
C CYS A 254 7.64 -16.62 -16.72
N ALA A 255 8.49 -15.92 -17.46
CA ALA A 255 9.75 -15.37 -16.98
C ALA A 255 9.59 -13.88 -16.68
N ASN A 256 10.37 -13.37 -15.72
CA ASN A 256 10.48 -11.93 -15.47
C ASN A 256 10.75 -11.17 -16.78
N ASN A 257 9.99 -10.11 -17.03
CA ASN A 257 10.10 -9.34 -18.27
C ASN A 257 11.27 -8.35 -18.31
N GLY A 258 11.98 -8.15 -17.18
CA GLY A 258 13.09 -7.21 -17.06
C GLY A 258 12.71 -5.74 -17.29
N GLN A 259 11.42 -5.42 -17.36
CA GLN A 259 10.94 -4.05 -17.61
C GLN A 259 11.10 -3.16 -16.37
N THR A 260 10.77 -1.87 -16.52
CA THR A 260 10.94 -0.86 -15.49
C THR A 260 10.45 -1.31 -14.11
N THR A 261 11.30 -1.09 -13.11
CA THR A 261 10.92 -1.17 -11.70
C THR A 261 10.35 0.19 -11.31
N TRP A 262 9.04 0.25 -11.09
CA TRP A 262 8.34 1.47 -10.67
C TRP A 262 8.24 1.55 -9.15
N THR A 263 8.30 2.75 -8.57
CA THR A 263 8.34 2.89 -7.09
C THR A 263 7.10 2.28 -6.43
N TYR A 264 5.91 2.47 -7.01
CA TYR A 264 4.66 1.98 -6.43
C TYR A 264 4.62 0.45 -6.21
N ASN A 265 5.08 -0.37 -7.18
CA ASN A 265 5.15 -1.84 -7.03
C ASN A 265 5.93 -2.20 -5.75
N GLN A 266 7.03 -1.48 -5.53
CA GLN A 266 7.95 -1.75 -4.43
C GLN A 266 7.30 -1.52 -3.06
N ALA A 267 6.33 -0.61 -2.96
CA ALA A 267 5.63 -0.31 -1.72
C ALA A 267 4.30 -1.06 -1.55
N ILE A 268 3.60 -1.39 -2.64
CA ILE A 268 2.38 -2.20 -2.56
C ILE A 268 2.71 -3.58 -2.01
N ILE A 269 3.75 -4.23 -2.52
CA ILE A 269 4.20 -5.52 -1.95
C ILE A 269 4.57 -5.38 -0.48
N THR A 270 5.27 -4.31 -0.08
CA THR A 270 5.69 -4.07 1.31
C THR A 270 4.49 -3.92 2.24
N SER A 271 3.52 -3.07 1.91
CA SER A 271 2.30 -2.93 2.72
C SER A 271 1.45 -4.21 2.73
N GLY A 272 1.41 -4.95 1.62
CA GLY A 272 0.73 -6.25 1.53
C GLY A 272 1.35 -7.30 2.44
N LEU A 273 2.67 -7.34 2.52
CA LEU A 273 3.42 -8.22 3.43
C LEU A 273 3.28 -7.79 4.89
N GLY A 274 3.27 -6.49 5.18
CA GLY A 274 2.94 -5.96 6.51
C GLY A 274 1.53 -6.37 6.96
N ALA A 275 0.54 -6.20 6.09
CA ALA A 275 -0.83 -6.63 6.36
C ALA A 275 -0.93 -8.16 6.55
N LEU A 276 -0.23 -8.95 5.73
CA LEU A 276 -0.21 -10.42 5.86
C LEU A 276 0.49 -10.89 7.15
N TYR A 277 1.56 -10.20 7.56
CA TYR A 277 2.26 -10.47 8.81
C TYR A 277 1.29 -10.36 10.00
N VAL A 278 0.55 -9.26 10.09
CA VAL A 278 -0.48 -9.09 11.12
C VAL A 278 -1.59 -10.14 10.96
N ALA A 279 -2.09 -10.33 9.74
CA ALA A 279 -3.19 -11.25 9.45
C ALA A 279 -2.86 -12.72 9.79
N THR A 280 -1.58 -13.06 9.91
CA THR A 280 -1.09 -14.39 10.30
C THR A 280 -0.61 -14.46 11.75
N GLY A 281 -0.90 -13.44 12.57
CA GLY A 281 -0.62 -13.41 14.00
C GLY A 281 0.75 -12.86 14.38
N SER A 282 1.37 -12.04 13.52
CA SER A 282 2.59 -11.28 13.82
C SER A 282 3.77 -12.14 14.30
N SER A 283 3.99 -13.29 13.64
CA SER A 283 5.06 -14.24 14.02
C SER A 283 6.01 -14.60 12.88
N ASP A 284 5.56 -14.57 11.62
CA ASP A 284 6.41 -14.88 10.46
C ASP A 284 7.24 -13.66 10.05
N THR A 285 8.41 -13.49 10.66
CA THR A 285 9.33 -12.37 10.36
C THR A 285 9.97 -12.45 8.97
N SER A 286 9.81 -13.57 8.24
CA SER A 286 10.26 -13.66 6.85
C SER A 286 9.48 -12.70 5.94
N LEU A 287 8.21 -12.41 6.28
CA LEU A 287 7.37 -11.43 5.58
C LEU A 287 7.95 -10.01 5.71
N LEU A 288 8.42 -9.65 6.90
CA LEU A 288 9.06 -8.35 7.14
C LEU A 288 10.38 -8.25 6.40
N THR A 289 11.17 -9.32 6.41
CA THR A 289 12.44 -9.39 5.67
C THR A 289 12.22 -9.20 4.17
N ALA A 290 11.20 -9.86 3.61
CA ALA A 290 10.82 -9.70 2.21
C ALA A 290 10.31 -8.28 1.88
N ALA A 291 9.50 -7.69 2.77
CA ALA A 291 8.97 -6.34 2.62
C ALA A 291 10.08 -5.29 2.60
N GLU A 292 11.03 -5.39 3.52
CA GLU A 292 12.12 -4.42 3.67
C GLU A 292 13.17 -4.53 2.56
N LYS A 293 13.38 -5.71 1.99
CA LYS A 293 14.28 -5.91 0.84
C LYS A 293 13.94 -4.96 -0.32
N SER A 294 12.65 -4.81 -0.62
CA SER A 294 12.14 -3.96 -1.70
C SER A 294 12.29 -2.45 -1.39
N ILE A 295 11.97 -2.04 -0.16
CA ILE A 295 12.08 -0.64 0.28
C ILE A 295 13.55 -0.20 0.36
N ASP A 296 14.42 -1.03 0.94
CA ASP A 296 15.85 -0.74 1.04
C ASP A 296 16.48 -0.65 -0.37
N ALA A 297 16.08 -1.51 -1.30
CA ALA A 297 16.51 -1.44 -2.70
C ALA A 297 16.01 -0.16 -3.37
N THR A 298 14.78 0.27 -3.11
CA THR A 298 14.19 1.49 -3.68
C THR A 298 14.97 2.72 -3.23
N PHE A 299 15.18 2.90 -1.92
CA PHE A 299 15.94 4.04 -1.42
C PHE A 299 17.41 4.05 -1.85
N SER A 300 18.01 2.88 -2.11
CA SER A 300 19.39 2.81 -2.56
C SER A 300 19.58 3.03 -4.07
N THR A 301 18.54 2.85 -4.90
CA THR A 301 18.69 2.83 -6.37
C THR A 301 17.73 3.71 -7.15
N MET A 302 16.64 4.19 -6.54
CA MET A 302 15.58 4.96 -7.20
C MET A 302 15.49 6.40 -6.68
N GLU A 303 16.61 6.93 -6.19
CA GLU A 303 16.71 8.29 -5.68
C GLU A 303 17.66 9.16 -6.51
N THR A 304 17.44 10.46 -6.44
CA THR A 304 18.40 11.49 -6.83
C THR A 304 18.46 12.50 -5.69
N ASN A 305 19.67 12.84 -5.23
CA ASN A 305 19.86 13.72 -4.07
C ASN A 305 19.11 13.26 -2.79
N GLY A 306 18.96 11.95 -2.59
CA GLY A 306 18.23 11.39 -1.44
C GLY A 306 16.70 11.49 -1.55
N ILE A 307 16.17 11.78 -2.74
CA ILE A 307 14.74 11.96 -3.01
C ILE A 307 14.30 11.04 -4.15
N LEU A 308 13.16 10.39 -4.00
CA LEU A 308 12.58 9.47 -4.98
C LEU A 308 12.44 10.14 -6.35
N LYS A 309 12.83 9.38 -7.38
CA LYS A 309 12.78 9.77 -8.77
C LYS A 309 12.29 8.61 -9.63
N GLU A 310 11.23 8.83 -10.41
CA GLU A 310 10.84 7.87 -11.44
C GLU A 310 11.82 7.92 -12.61
N SER A 311 12.01 6.79 -13.30
CA SER A 311 12.93 6.73 -14.45
C SER A 311 12.60 7.75 -15.56
N CYS A 312 11.33 8.14 -15.66
CA CYS A 312 10.81 9.14 -16.60
C CYS A 312 10.88 10.58 -16.10
N ASP A 313 11.13 10.83 -14.81
CA ASP A 313 11.13 12.17 -14.23
C ASP A 313 12.28 13.01 -14.80
N SER A 314 11.98 14.25 -15.19
CA SER A 314 12.99 15.22 -15.62
C SER A 314 12.69 16.61 -15.08
N ASN A 315 13.67 17.25 -14.44
CA ASN A 315 13.54 18.64 -14.01
C ASN A 315 13.71 19.65 -15.16
N THR A 316 14.29 19.23 -16.29
CA THR A 316 14.52 20.04 -17.49
C THR A 316 13.57 19.72 -18.66
N GLY A 317 12.75 18.67 -18.54
CA GLY A 317 11.84 18.22 -19.59
C GLY A 317 12.49 17.34 -20.66
N ALA A 318 13.69 16.80 -20.41
CA ALA A 318 14.37 15.88 -21.33
C ALA A 318 13.65 14.53 -21.50
N THR A 319 12.90 14.13 -20.48
CA THR A 319 11.95 13.00 -20.49
C THR A 319 10.65 13.43 -19.83
N THR A 320 9.57 12.69 -20.04
CA THR A 320 8.27 13.03 -19.48
C THR A 320 7.59 11.75 -19.03
N CYS A 321 7.17 11.72 -17.77
CA CYS A 321 6.31 10.68 -17.26
C CYS A 321 4.92 10.77 -17.90
N ASP A 322 4.33 9.62 -18.22
CA ASP A 322 2.94 9.59 -18.64
C ASP A 322 2.00 9.99 -17.50
N ALA A 323 0.70 9.97 -17.76
CA ALA A 323 -0.29 10.38 -16.78
C ALA A 323 -0.21 9.51 -15.51
N ASP A 324 -0.11 8.19 -15.63
CA ASP A 324 -0.18 7.27 -14.49
C ASP A 324 1.09 7.33 -13.64
N GLN A 325 2.25 7.43 -14.27
CA GLN A 325 3.55 7.47 -13.60
C GLN A 325 3.71 8.66 -12.64
N GLN A 326 2.92 9.73 -12.82
CA GLN A 326 2.99 10.95 -11.99
C GLN A 326 2.60 10.75 -10.52
N ILE A 327 1.82 9.71 -10.18
CA ILE A 327 1.33 9.46 -8.81
C ILE A 327 2.20 8.47 -8.02
N PHE A 328 3.06 7.70 -8.71
CA PHE A 328 3.70 6.50 -8.16
C PHE A 328 4.52 6.76 -6.90
N LYS A 329 5.26 7.87 -6.84
CA LYS A 329 6.05 8.21 -5.65
C LYS A 329 5.20 8.49 -4.42
N GLY A 330 4.02 9.09 -4.59
CA GLY A 330 3.09 9.31 -3.48
C GLY A 330 2.46 8.01 -3.02
N VAL A 331 2.12 7.12 -3.95
CA VAL A 331 1.70 5.75 -3.62
C VAL A 331 2.79 5.04 -2.81
N PHE A 332 4.06 5.17 -3.22
CA PHE A 332 5.17 4.64 -2.43
C PHE A 332 5.16 5.15 -0.99
N MET A 333 5.03 6.46 -0.80
CA MET A 333 5.02 7.08 0.53
C MET A 333 3.81 6.64 1.38
N LYS A 334 2.60 6.64 0.82
CA LYS A 334 1.38 6.15 1.49
C LYS A 334 1.56 4.71 1.97
N HIS A 335 2.08 3.84 1.11
CA HIS A 335 2.16 2.42 1.43
C HIS A 335 3.34 2.08 2.35
N LEU A 336 4.41 2.89 2.37
CA LEU A 336 5.40 2.84 3.43
C LEU A 336 4.79 3.21 4.79
N SER A 337 3.95 4.25 4.86
CA SER A 337 3.18 4.56 6.07
C SER A 337 2.30 3.37 6.50
N TYR A 338 1.55 2.77 5.58
CA TYR A 338 0.73 1.59 5.91
C TYR A 338 1.56 0.42 6.43
N TYR A 339 2.72 0.12 5.84
CA TYR A 339 3.62 -0.90 6.39
C TYR A 339 4.02 -0.59 7.83
N LEU A 340 4.45 0.64 8.12
CA LEU A 340 4.85 1.06 9.46
C LEU A 340 3.69 1.00 10.45
N THR A 341 2.47 1.38 10.03
CA THR A 341 1.26 1.23 10.84
C THR A 341 0.96 -0.23 11.15
N TYR A 342 1.01 -1.11 10.14
CA TYR A 342 0.74 -2.54 10.32
C TYR A 342 1.73 -3.20 11.27
N VAL A 343 3.01 -2.96 11.07
CA VAL A 343 4.07 -3.60 11.86
C VAL A 343 4.15 -3.02 13.27
N ASN A 344 3.84 -1.72 13.42
CA ASN A 344 3.81 -1.02 14.70
C ASN A 344 5.07 -1.26 15.57
N ASP A 345 6.24 -1.20 14.93
CA ASP A 345 7.54 -1.44 15.56
C ASP A 345 8.40 -0.16 15.47
N ALA A 346 8.78 0.36 16.64
CA ALA A 346 9.56 1.59 16.76
C ALA A 346 10.95 1.51 16.10
N THR A 347 11.56 0.32 16.02
CA THR A 347 12.84 0.13 15.34
C THR A 347 12.68 0.29 13.83
N LYS A 348 11.56 -0.17 13.27
CA LYS A 348 11.23 -0.02 11.84
C LYS A 348 10.86 1.40 11.49
N VAL A 349 10.11 2.08 12.36
CA VAL A 349 9.86 3.52 12.23
C VAL A 349 11.20 4.26 12.22
N SER A 350 12.06 4.02 13.22
CA SER A 350 13.38 4.66 13.31
C SER A 350 14.27 4.40 12.11
N LYS A 351 14.16 3.22 11.45
CA LYS A 351 14.92 2.87 10.25
C LYS A 351 14.59 3.77 9.06
N TYR A 352 13.32 4.15 8.90
CA TYR A 352 12.81 4.85 7.71
C TYR A 352 12.46 6.32 7.95
N THR A 353 12.42 6.81 9.19
CA THR A 353 12.12 8.21 9.53
C THR A 353 13.01 9.20 8.77
N GLY A 354 14.30 8.91 8.60
CA GLY A 354 15.22 9.80 7.88
C GLY A 354 14.87 9.96 6.41
N GLN A 355 14.58 8.85 5.72
CA GLN A 355 14.19 8.84 4.31
C GLN A 355 12.83 9.50 4.12
N ILE A 356 11.86 9.23 5.00
CA ILE A 356 10.53 9.86 4.97
C ILE A 356 10.66 11.38 5.13
N ASN A 357 11.48 11.84 6.08
CA ASN A 357 11.75 13.26 6.27
C ASN A 357 12.40 13.90 5.03
N ALA A 358 13.34 13.19 4.39
CA ALA A 358 13.94 13.67 3.14
C ALA A 358 12.86 13.86 2.06
N GLN A 359 11.97 12.87 1.85
CA GLN A 359 10.91 12.97 0.84
C GLN A 359 9.96 14.13 1.12
N ALA A 360 9.48 14.28 2.36
CA ALA A 360 8.60 15.39 2.75
C ALA A 360 9.28 16.76 2.53
N SER A 361 10.56 16.87 2.88
CA SER A 361 11.38 18.05 2.62
C SER A 361 11.51 18.34 1.13
N GLY A 362 11.79 17.34 0.30
CA GLY A 362 11.89 17.50 -1.15
C GLY A 362 10.57 17.95 -1.79
N ILE A 363 9.44 17.38 -1.35
CA ILE A 363 8.11 17.82 -1.78
C ILE A 363 7.88 19.27 -1.38
N TYR A 364 8.19 19.64 -0.14
CA TYR A 364 7.96 20.99 0.36
C TYR A 364 8.82 22.06 -0.33
N TYR A 365 10.13 21.85 -0.42
CA TYR A 365 11.07 22.86 -0.92
C TYR A 365 11.23 22.88 -2.44
N TYR A 366 11.03 21.74 -3.12
CA TYR A 366 11.24 21.64 -4.57
C TYR A 366 9.98 21.29 -5.34
N GLY A 367 9.14 20.41 -4.79
CA GLY A 367 7.92 19.95 -5.46
C GLY A 367 6.74 20.93 -5.38
N THR A 368 6.65 21.71 -4.30
CA THR A 368 5.49 22.55 -4.02
C THR A 368 5.73 23.99 -4.43
N GLY A 369 4.92 24.49 -5.36
CA GLY A 369 4.96 25.86 -5.86
C GLY A 369 3.94 26.79 -5.20
N SER A 370 3.66 27.91 -5.88
CA SER A 370 2.66 28.89 -5.44
C SER A 370 1.27 28.24 -5.32
N GLY A 371 0.52 28.65 -4.29
CA GLY A 371 -0.84 28.15 -4.05
C GLY A 371 -0.91 26.67 -3.64
N TRP A 372 0.19 26.10 -3.14
CA TRP A 372 0.28 24.68 -2.76
C TRP A 372 0.11 23.70 -3.93
N ILE A 373 0.40 24.15 -5.16
CA ILE A 373 0.37 23.30 -6.35
C ILE A 373 1.64 22.45 -6.40
N VAL A 374 1.49 21.14 -6.43
CA VAL A 374 2.61 20.18 -6.39
C VAL A 374 2.94 19.67 -7.79
N GLY A 375 4.22 19.74 -8.14
CA GLY A 375 4.78 19.19 -9.36
C GLY A 375 5.34 17.78 -9.18
N SER A 376 5.59 17.10 -10.31
CA SER A 376 6.16 15.74 -10.33
C SER A 376 7.60 15.66 -9.79
N VAL A 377 8.39 16.73 -9.90
CA VAL A 377 9.83 16.73 -9.54
C VAL A 377 10.02 17.17 -8.09
N TRP A 378 10.55 16.28 -7.26
CA TRP A 378 10.82 16.53 -5.83
C TRP A 378 12.30 16.62 -5.49
N TYR A 379 13.18 16.11 -6.37
CA TYR A 379 14.62 15.93 -6.10
C TYR A 379 15.49 17.13 -6.50
N ALA A 380 14.90 18.13 -7.14
CA ALA A 380 15.58 19.33 -7.63
C ALA A 380 14.56 20.44 -7.93
N GLY A 381 15.03 21.69 -7.99
CA GLY A 381 14.19 22.81 -8.44
C GLY A 381 13.68 22.62 -9.87
N ASN A 382 12.43 23.04 -10.10
CA ASN A 382 11.82 22.98 -11.43
C ASN A 382 12.57 23.88 -12.43
N SER A 383 13.07 23.28 -13.51
CA SER A 383 13.76 23.96 -14.63
C SER A 383 12.97 23.81 -15.93
N GLY A 384 11.63 23.75 -15.83
CA GLY A 384 10.71 23.62 -16.96
C GLY A 384 10.23 22.18 -17.22
N GLY A 385 10.70 21.20 -16.44
CA GLY A 385 10.30 19.80 -16.61
C GLY A 385 9.22 19.27 -15.66
N SER A 386 8.89 20.00 -14.58
CA SER A 386 7.83 19.56 -13.66
C SER A 386 6.46 19.53 -14.34
N ILE A 387 5.76 18.42 -14.17
CA ILE A 387 4.36 18.26 -14.57
C ILE A 387 3.48 18.69 -13.39
N PHE A 388 2.36 19.35 -13.67
CA PHE A 388 1.37 19.75 -12.67
C PHE A 388 0.01 19.20 -13.06
N SER A 389 -0.53 18.31 -12.24
CA SER A 389 -1.78 17.60 -12.51
C SER A 389 -2.46 17.21 -11.19
N PRO A 390 -3.74 16.78 -11.21
CA PRO A 390 -4.33 16.16 -10.03
C PRO A 390 -3.50 14.98 -9.50
N LYS A 391 -2.81 14.23 -10.37
CA LYS A 391 -2.01 13.06 -9.97
C LYS A 391 -0.72 13.45 -9.24
N THR A 392 -0.01 14.51 -9.69
CA THR A 392 1.14 15.04 -8.95
C THR A 392 0.72 15.69 -7.64
N GLN A 393 -0.46 16.33 -7.63
CA GLN A 393 -1.07 16.88 -6.41
C GLN A 393 -1.36 15.78 -5.39
N THR A 394 -2.02 14.70 -5.81
CA THR A 394 -2.25 13.51 -4.98
C THR A 394 -0.93 12.91 -4.49
N SER A 395 0.06 12.81 -5.38
CA SER A 395 1.38 12.30 -5.02
C SER A 395 2.03 13.09 -3.89
N GLY A 396 1.96 14.42 -3.97
CA GLY A 396 2.46 15.34 -2.95
C GLY A 396 1.71 15.23 -1.64
N LEU A 397 0.37 15.13 -1.70
CA LEU A 397 -0.46 14.95 -0.52
C LEU A 397 -0.06 13.70 0.26
N ALA A 398 0.02 12.55 -0.41
CA ALA A 398 0.42 11.29 0.19
C ALA A 398 1.81 11.38 0.86
N GLY A 399 2.79 11.99 0.18
CA GLY A 399 4.14 12.16 0.72
C GLY A 399 4.22 13.09 1.93
N LEU A 400 3.48 14.21 1.91
CA LEU A 400 3.42 15.13 3.05
C LEU A 400 2.66 14.54 4.23
N THR A 401 1.57 13.81 3.99
CA THR A 401 0.84 13.08 5.05
C THR A 401 1.72 12.01 5.69
N ALA A 402 2.50 11.26 4.90
CA ALA A 402 3.48 10.32 5.45
C ALA A 402 4.57 11.03 6.29
N GLY A 403 5.05 12.19 5.81
CA GLY A 403 5.96 13.07 6.55
C GLY A 403 5.37 13.50 7.89
N SER A 404 4.12 13.94 7.90
CA SER A 404 3.40 14.32 9.12
C SER A 404 3.31 13.20 10.15
N GLU A 405 3.15 11.96 9.71
CA GLU A 405 2.95 10.80 10.57
C GLU A 405 4.27 10.25 11.15
N TYR A 406 5.34 10.20 10.34
CA TYR A 406 6.56 9.43 10.66
C TYR A 406 7.89 10.20 10.58
N ALA A 407 7.91 11.45 10.13
CA ALA A 407 9.14 12.26 10.13
C ALA A 407 9.46 12.82 11.53
N SER A 408 10.74 13.09 11.79
CA SER A 408 11.20 13.86 12.95
C SER A 408 11.11 15.36 12.65
N CYS A 409 10.60 16.15 13.60
CA CYS A 409 10.50 17.61 13.50
C CYS A 409 11.86 18.31 13.60
#